data_AF-A0A812R6F5-F1
#
_entry.id   AF-A0A812R6F5-F1
#
_cell.length_a   1.000
_cell.length_b   1.000
_cell.length_c   1.000
_cell.angle_alpha   90.00
_cell.angle_beta   90.00
_cell.angle_gamma   90.00
#
_symmetry.space_group_name_H-M   'P 1'
#
loop_
_entity.id
_entity.type
_entity.pdbx_description
1 polymer ?
#
loop_
_entity_poly.entity_id
_entity_poly.type
_entity_poly.pdbx_seq_one_letter_code
_entity_poly.pdbx_strand_id
1 'polypeptide(L)'
;MSIPCGRCQVIQDVANGWEGLCLGLQLQSTQFTQEECRGICCDDADCEVWQWGNTRENSGARLGQCYTGRGLECQSERFDDFLVLAGQRISHGTVSETIRLEKGRWCRGIGMKQADVRAKNAIGTYKTEVLQCRDACYADSACSIWEHSTQDGCWYGYSDECSRSFPEAATMVAGERVARACGPGVQTEEATDYIKVFGIIGFVAFLLFCFGVLAVGCAALTGSADSYKKSLSRGQTEDLERLPEHPTRAVIDAKSMPKSMPRQAGVYGHYGHRRP
;
A
#
# COMPACT_ATOMS: atom_id res chain seq x y z
N MET A 1 13.30 -17.87 -4.54
CA MET A 1 14.33 -17.53 -5.54
C MET A 1 13.95 -16.20 -6.15
N SER A 2 14.73 -15.15 -5.94
CA SER A 2 14.51 -13.84 -6.56
C SER A 2 14.85 -13.92 -8.05
N ILE A 3 13.90 -13.61 -8.93
CA ILE A 3 14.16 -13.49 -10.36
C ILE A 3 15.05 -12.26 -10.56
N PRO A 4 16.23 -12.37 -11.19
CA PRO A 4 17.08 -11.22 -11.44
C PRO A 4 16.32 -10.21 -12.30
N CYS A 5 16.25 -8.96 -11.82
CA CYS A 5 15.72 -7.82 -12.54
C CYS A 5 16.42 -7.73 -13.91
N GLY A 6 15.65 -7.90 -14.99
CA GLY A 6 16.18 -7.98 -16.36
C GLY A 6 15.64 -9.15 -17.18
N ARG A 7 14.80 -10.02 -16.60
CA ARG A 7 14.00 -10.98 -17.36
C ARG A 7 12.53 -10.75 -17.11
N CYS A 8 11.86 -10.11 -18.06
CA CYS A 8 10.41 -10.08 -18.12
C CYS A 8 9.88 -11.50 -18.21
N GLN A 9 9.00 -11.85 -17.30
CA GLN A 9 8.25 -13.08 -17.42
C GLN A 9 6.98 -12.80 -18.20
N VAL A 10 6.78 -13.49 -19.31
CA VAL A 10 5.56 -13.40 -20.11
C VAL A 10 4.44 -14.12 -19.35
N ILE A 11 3.35 -13.41 -19.08
CA ILE A 11 2.13 -13.93 -18.45
C ILE A 11 1.11 -14.28 -19.53
N GLN A 12 0.86 -13.36 -20.47
CA GLN A 12 -0.02 -13.56 -21.63
C GLN A 12 0.69 -13.09 -22.89
N ASP A 13 0.39 -13.74 -24.02
CA ASP A 13 1.05 -13.49 -25.29
C ASP A 13 0.05 -13.58 -26.43
N VAL A 14 0.05 -12.58 -27.31
CA VAL A 14 -0.80 -12.55 -28.51
C VAL A 14 -0.54 -13.76 -29.41
N ALA A 15 0.71 -14.24 -29.48
CA ALA A 15 1.06 -15.44 -30.22
C ALA A 15 0.37 -16.72 -29.69
N ASN A 16 -0.09 -16.71 -28.44
CA ASN A 16 -0.80 -17.82 -27.81
C ASN A 16 -2.33 -17.61 -27.76
N GLY A 17 -2.86 -16.66 -28.54
CA GLY A 17 -4.30 -16.41 -28.64
C GLY A 17 -4.85 -15.41 -27.61
N TRP A 18 -3.99 -14.69 -26.89
CA TRP A 18 -4.41 -13.52 -26.12
C TRP A 18 -4.73 -12.35 -27.06
N GLU A 19 -5.80 -11.60 -26.82
CA GLU A 19 -6.18 -10.50 -27.72
C GLU A 19 -5.20 -9.33 -27.66
N GLY A 20 -4.64 -9.04 -26.47
CA GLY A 20 -3.64 -7.99 -26.28
C GLY A 20 -4.15 -6.57 -26.51
N LEU A 21 -5.47 -6.36 -26.55
CA LEU A 21 -6.12 -5.07 -26.82
C LEU A 21 -6.22 -4.24 -25.52
N CYS A 22 -5.08 -3.83 -24.99
CA CYS A 22 -5.04 -3.09 -23.73
C CYS A 22 -5.21 -1.58 -23.93
N LEU A 23 -6.01 -0.98 -23.05
CA LEU A 23 -6.23 0.47 -22.94
C LEU A 23 -5.19 1.12 -22.03
N GLY A 24 -5.08 2.46 -22.14
CA GLY A 24 -4.23 3.28 -21.28
C GLY A 24 -2.73 3.11 -21.50
N LEU A 25 -2.32 2.50 -22.62
CA LEU A 25 -0.91 2.43 -23.00
C LEU A 25 -0.47 3.73 -23.69
N GLN A 26 0.81 4.06 -23.54
CA GLN A 26 1.42 5.23 -24.14
C GLN A 26 2.15 4.84 -25.41
N LEU A 27 1.96 5.62 -26.48
CA LEU A 27 2.70 5.45 -27.73
C LEU A 27 4.16 5.83 -27.50
N GLN A 28 5.07 4.88 -27.73
CA GLN A 28 6.51 5.11 -27.64
C GLN A 28 7.09 5.59 -28.98
N SER A 29 6.74 4.88 -30.07
CA SER A 29 7.23 5.18 -31.42
C SER A 29 6.35 4.50 -32.47
N THR A 30 6.38 5.02 -33.70
CA THR A 30 5.72 4.43 -34.88
C THR A 30 6.69 3.71 -35.82
N GLN A 31 7.96 3.62 -35.43
CA GLN A 31 9.05 3.09 -36.25
C GLN A 31 9.84 2.00 -35.50
N PHE A 32 9.18 1.21 -34.66
CA PHE A 32 9.83 0.11 -33.93
C PHE A 32 9.53 -1.22 -34.58
N THR A 33 10.49 -2.13 -34.45
CA THR A 33 10.29 -3.57 -34.57
C THR A 33 9.54 -4.12 -33.35
N GLN A 34 9.00 -5.33 -33.48
CA GLN A 34 8.36 -6.03 -32.37
C GLN A 34 9.33 -6.22 -31.20
N GLU A 35 10.57 -6.62 -31.48
CA GLU A 35 11.61 -6.88 -30.48
C GLU A 35 12.03 -5.63 -29.72
N GLU A 36 12.14 -4.49 -30.42
CA GLU A 36 12.42 -3.20 -29.79
C GLU A 36 11.28 -2.77 -28.86
N CYS A 37 10.03 -2.97 -29.27
CA CYS A 37 8.87 -2.67 -28.43
C CYS A 37 8.84 -3.51 -27.16
N ARG A 38 9.09 -4.82 -27.29
CA ARG A 38 9.26 -5.73 -26.16
C ARG A 38 10.40 -5.30 -25.25
N GLY A 39 11.56 -4.99 -25.83
CA GLY A 39 12.77 -4.59 -25.09
C GLY A 39 12.53 -3.36 -24.22
N ILE A 40 11.90 -2.33 -24.78
CA ILE A 40 11.62 -1.08 -24.05
C ILE A 40 10.69 -1.33 -22.87
N CYS A 41 9.61 -2.08 -23.07
CA CYS A 41 8.74 -2.45 -21.95
C CYS A 41 9.51 -3.29 -20.92
N CYS A 42 10.40 -4.15 -21.37
CA CYS A 42 11.19 -4.97 -20.47
C CYS A 42 12.21 -4.23 -19.62
N ASP A 43 12.75 -3.14 -20.15
CA ASP A 43 13.70 -2.27 -19.47
C ASP A 43 12.99 -1.26 -18.55
N ASP A 44 11.69 -1.02 -18.76
CA ASP A 44 10.85 -0.16 -17.92
C ASP A 44 10.18 -0.97 -16.79
N ALA A 45 10.61 -0.73 -15.56
CA ALA A 45 10.09 -1.41 -14.38
C ALA A 45 8.59 -1.24 -14.13
N ASP A 46 7.97 -0.18 -14.67
CA ASP A 46 6.56 0.14 -14.52
C ASP A 46 5.70 -0.39 -15.68
N CYS A 47 6.30 -1.03 -16.68
CA CYS A 47 5.61 -1.53 -17.86
C CYS A 47 5.09 -2.96 -17.66
N GLU A 48 3.79 -3.14 -17.43
CA GLU A 48 3.21 -4.50 -17.34
C GLU A 48 2.76 -5.06 -18.69
N VAL A 49 2.61 -4.21 -19.71
CA VAL A 49 2.03 -4.56 -20.99
C VAL A 49 2.71 -3.79 -22.11
N TRP A 50 3.00 -4.50 -23.20
CA TRP A 50 3.30 -3.88 -24.48
C TRP A 50 2.44 -4.46 -25.59
N GLN A 51 2.11 -3.63 -26.58
CA GLN A 51 1.46 -4.02 -27.82
C GLN A 51 2.18 -3.35 -28.99
N TRP A 52 2.39 -4.12 -30.04
CA TRP A 52 3.02 -3.71 -31.28
C TRP A 52 2.10 -4.03 -32.44
N GLY A 53 1.96 -3.11 -33.37
CA GLY A 53 1.03 -3.27 -34.46
C GLY A 53 1.08 -2.14 -35.47
N ASN A 54 0.11 -2.15 -36.37
CA ASN A 54 -0.03 -1.13 -37.42
C ASN A 54 -1.50 -0.85 -37.68
N THR A 55 -1.78 0.17 -38.49
CA THR A 55 -3.12 0.28 -39.07
C THR A 55 -3.42 -0.93 -39.94
N ARG A 56 -4.70 -1.29 -40.11
CA ARG A 56 -5.12 -2.42 -40.96
C ARG A 56 -4.50 -2.38 -42.36
N GLU A 57 -4.43 -1.18 -42.96
CA GLU A 57 -3.83 -0.93 -44.28
C GLU A 57 -2.32 -1.22 -44.34
N ASN A 58 -1.62 -1.12 -43.21
CA ASN A 58 -0.17 -1.29 -43.07
C ASN A 58 0.23 -2.56 -42.30
N SER A 59 -0.66 -3.54 -42.18
CA SER A 59 -0.45 -4.76 -41.39
C SER A 59 0.77 -5.60 -41.82
N GLY A 60 1.28 -5.44 -43.04
CA GLY A 60 2.48 -6.11 -43.54
C GLY A 60 3.80 -5.36 -43.32
N ALA A 61 3.78 -4.16 -42.72
CA ALA A 61 4.98 -3.37 -42.52
C ALA A 61 5.91 -3.98 -41.46
N ARG A 62 7.24 -3.92 -41.70
CA ARG A 62 8.27 -4.41 -40.76
C ARG A 62 8.41 -3.56 -39.51
N LEU A 63 8.05 -2.29 -39.61
CA LEU A 63 8.05 -1.33 -38.52
C LEU A 63 6.60 -1.00 -38.17
N GLY A 64 6.35 -0.70 -36.91
CA GLY A 64 5.01 -0.44 -36.42
C GLY A 64 4.96 0.47 -35.20
N GLN A 65 3.73 0.72 -34.78
CA GLN A 65 3.42 1.46 -33.58
C GLN A 65 3.61 0.58 -32.35
N CYS A 66 4.45 1.05 -31.44
CA CYS A 66 4.69 0.43 -30.15
C CYS A 66 3.99 1.22 -29.05
N TYR A 67 3.14 0.55 -28.29
CA TYR A 67 2.53 1.11 -27.08
C TYR A 67 2.95 0.29 -25.87
N THR A 68 3.28 0.96 -24.77
CA THR A 68 3.73 0.34 -23.53
C THR A 68 3.05 0.99 -22.31
N GLY A 69 3.00 0.29 -21.18
CA GLY A 69 2.48 0.80 -19.92
C GLY A 69 1.86 -0.30 -19.05
N ARG A 70 1.02 0.07 -18.08
CA ARG A 70 0.38 -0.92 -17.18
C ARG A 70 -0.72 -1.75 -17.86
N GLY A 71 -1.43 -1.17 -18.83
CA GLY A 71 -2.52 -1.82 -19.55
C GLY A 71 -3.76 -2.07 -18.69
N LEU A 72 -4.89 -1.55 -19.15
CA LEU A 72 -6.21 -1.77 -18.55
C LEU A 72 -7.12 -2.47 -19.58
N GLU A 73 -8.09 -3.26 -19.12
CA GLU A 73 -9.16 -3.82 -19.99
C GLU A 73 -8.63 -4.47 -21.29
N CYS A 74 -7.76 -5.46 -21.15
CA CYS A 74 -7.02 -6.10 -22.24
C CYS A 74 -7.85 -7.08 -23.11
N GLN A 75 -9.16 -7.12 -22.87
CA GLN A 75 -10.15 -7.93 -23.59
C GLN A 75 -11.22 -7.02 -24.24
N SER A 76 -10.94 -5.72 -24.34
CA SER A 76 -11.88 -4.76 -24.90
C SER A 76 -11.78 -4.73 -26.43
N GLU A 77 -12.91 -4.59 -27.10
CA GLU A 77 -12.92 -4.24 -28.52
C GLU A 77 -12.43 -2.79 -28.67
N ARG A 78 -11.31 -2.57 -29.37
CA ARG A 78 -10.91 -1.22 -29.78
C ARG A 78 -11.73 -0.79 -30.99
N PHE A 79 -12.15 0.47 -30.98
CA PHE A 79 -12.88 1.11 -32.08
C PHE A 79 -11.97 1.82 -33.08
N ASP A 80 -10.65 1.76 -32.92
CA ASP A 80 -9.70 2.35 -33.86
C ASP A 80 -9.20 1.33 -34.90
N ASP A 81 -8.57 1.83 -35.97
CA ASP A 81 -8.02 1.00 -37.04
C ASP A 81 -6.68 0.31 -36.67
N PHE A 82 -6.28 0.37 -35.39
CA PHE A 82 -5.05 -0.21 -34.91
C PHE A 82 -5.21 -1.73 -34.74
N LEU A 83 -4.38 -2.48 -35.47
CA LEU A 83 -4.32 -3.93 -35.39
C LEU A 83 -3.12 -4.33 -34.54
N VAL A 84 -3.39 -4.93 -33.38
CA VAL A 84 -2.35 -5.57 -32.55
C VAL A 84 -1.85 -6.82 -33.27
N LEU A 85 -0.58 -6.81 -33.67
CA LEU A 85 0.08 -7.92 -34.37
C LEU A 85 0.93 -8.76 -33.41
N ALA A 86 1.44 -8.12 -32.36
CA ALA A 86 2.17 -8.76 -31.29
C ALA A 86 1.94 -7.99 -29.98
N GLY A 87 2.06 -8.67 -28.86
CA GLY A 87 1.92 -8.03 -27.57
C GLY A 87 2.04 -9.04 -26.46
N GLN A 88 2.51 -8.58 -25.30
CA GLN A 88 2.57 -9.42 -24.11
C GLN A 88 2.15 -8.63 -22.88
N ARG A 89 1.49 -9.33 -21.95
CA ARG A 89 1.45 -8.93 -20.55
C ARG A 89 2.62 -9.60 -19.86
N ILE A 90 3.45 -8.81 -19.20
CA ILE A 90 4.67 -9.24 -18.55
C ILE A 90 4.64 -8.93 -17.05
N SER A 91 5.48 -9.66 -16.30
CA SER A 91 5.78 -9.38 -14.90
C SER A 91 7.25 -9.08 -14.77
N HIS A 92 7.58 -8.00 -14.06
CA HIS A 92 8.97 -7.67 -13.76
C HIS A 92 9.51 -8.51 -12.60
N GLY A 93 8.69 -8.96 -11.64
CA GLY A 93 9.17 -9.85 -10.58
C GLY A 93 8.59 -9.56 -9.21
N THR A 94 9.39 -8.98 -8.31
CA THR A 94 9.02 -8.82 -6.89
C THR A 94 7.89 -7.82 -6.70
N VAL A 95 7.05 -8.05 -5.70
CA VAL A 95 5.98 -7.11 -5.33
C VAL A 95 6.58 -5.78 -4.91
N SER A 96 6.18 -4.69 -5.58
CA SER A 96 6.67 -3.33 -5.32
C SER A 96 5.63 -2.46 -4.65
N GLU A 97 4.37 -2.56 -5.07
CA GLU A 97 3.26 -1.79 -4.52
C GLU A 97 2.01 -2.66 -4.40
N THR A 98 1.20 -2.39 -3.39
CA THR A 98 -0.15 -2.96 -3.32
C THR A 98 -1.21 -1.89 -3.15
N ILE A 99 -2.31 -2.07 -3.87
CA ILE A 99 -3.49 -1.23 -3.78
C ILE A 99 -4.59 -2.10 -3.17
N ARG A 100 -5.09 -1.72 -1.99
CA ARG A 100 -6.20 -2.44 -1.35
C ARG A 100 -7.44 -2.38 -2.24
N LEU A 101 -8.08 -3.52 -2.45
CA LEU A 101 -9.37 -3.57 -3.12
C LEU A 101 -10.47 -2.99 -2.23
N GLU A 102 -11.44 -2.31 -2.85
CA GLU A 102 -12.61 -1.84 -2.15
C GLU A 102 -13.43 -3.03 -1.63
N LYS A 103 -13.80 -3.01 -0.34
CA LYS A 103 -14.75 -3.99 0.20
C LYS A 103 -16.06 -3.93 -0.57
N GLY A 104 -16.67 -5.09 -0.82
CA GLY A 104 -17.90 -5.17 -1.60
C GLY A 104 -17.68 -5.21 -3.12
N ARG A 105 -16.45 -5.40 -3.60
CA ARG A 105 -16.12 -5.66 -5.01
C ARG A 105 -15.28 -6.94 -5.08
N TRP A 106 -15.61 -7.84 -6.00
CA TRP A 106 -14.92 -9.10 -6.22
C TRP A 106 -14.42 -9.19 -7.66
N CYS A 107 -13.32 -9.89 -7.91
CA CYS A 107 -12.77 -10.07 -9.24
C CYS A 107 -12.98 -11.49 -9.77
N ARG A 108 -13.31 -11.62 -11.06
CA ARG A 108 -13.43 -12.91 -11.76
C ARG A 108 -12.65 -12.87 -13.05
N GLY A 109 -12.37 -14.04 -13.60
CA GLY A 109 -11.69 -14.14 -14.89
C GLY A 109 -10.97 -15.48 -15.04
N ILE A 110 -10.61 -15.81 -16.28
CA ILE A 110 -9.90 -17.04 -16.61
C ILE A 110 -8.53 -17.15 -15.93
N GLY A 111 -7.95 -16.02 -15.52
CA GLY A 111 -6.68 -15.96 -14.81
C GLY A 111 -6.78 -16.12 -13.30
N MET A 112 -8.00 -16.15 -12.74
CA MET A 112 -8.23 -16.32 -11.30
C MET A 112 -8.31 -17.80 -10.94
N LYS A 113 -7.62 -18.17 -9.88
CA LYS A 113 -7.63 -19.53 -9.33
C LYS A 113 -7.85 -19.50 -7.84
N GLN A 114 -8.58 -20.49 -7.35
CA GLN A 114 -8.73 -20.70 -5.93
C GLN A 114 -7.43 -21.30 -5.38
N ALA A 115 -6.88 -20.69 -4.34
CA ALA A 115 -5.76 -21.29 -3.64
C ALA A 115 -6.24 -22.49 -2.83
N ASP A 116 -5.49 -23.59 -2.87
CA ASP A 116 -5.63 -24.67 -1.88
C ASP A 116 -5.04 -24.20 -0.55
N VAL A 117 -5.68 -23.18 0.03
CA VAL A 117 -5.51 -22.82 1.43
C VAL A 117 -6.36 -23.82 2.19
N ARG A 118 -5.99 -25.11 2.08
CA ARG A 118 -6.53 -26.15 2.92
C ARG A 118 -6.51 -25.58 4.32
N ALA A 119 -7.70 -25.35 4.87
CA ALA A 119 -7.91 -25.23 6.29
C ALA A 119 -7.37 -26.55 6.88
N LYS A 120 -6.05 -26.65 7.03
CA LYS A 120 -5.39 -27.77 7.69
C LYS A 120 -5.73 -27.57 9.14
N ASN A 121 -6.94 -28.01 9.47
CA ASN A 121 -7.48 -28.39 10.76
C ASN A 121 -6.65 -27.92 11.96
N ALA A 122 -7.30 -27.09 12.77
CA ALA A 122 -6.95 -26.67 14.13
C ALA A 122 -6.36 -25.26 14.26
N ILE A 123 -7.21 -24.32 14.70
CA ILE A 123 -6.82 -23.06 15.36
C ILE A 123 -6.13 -22.05 14.42
N GLY A 124 -6.52 -21.99 13.15
CA GLY A 124 -6.25 -20.84 12.30
C GLY A 124 -7.22 -19.70 12.61
N THR A 125 -6.73 -18.49 12.86
CA THR A 125 -7.61 -17.30 12.87
C THR A 125 -7.86 -16.84 11.43
N TYR A 126 -8.97 -16.15 11.15
CA TYR A 126 -9.24 -15.57 9.82
C TYR A 126 -8.05 -14.72 9.30
N LYS A 127 -7.30 -14.09 10.21
CA LYS A 127 -6.10 -13.31 9.89
C LYS A 127 -5.00 -14.17 9.26
N THR A 128 -4.85 -15.42 9.68
CA THR A 128 -3.87 -16.36 9.14
C THR A 128 -4.20 -16.74 7.70
N GLU A 129 -5.48 -16.95 7.38
CA GLU A 129 -5.93 -17.32 6.03
C GLU A 129 -5.76 -16.16 5.04
N VAL A 130 -6.05 -14.92 5.45
CA VAL A 130 -5.81 -13.72 4.64
C VAL A 130 -4.32 -13.59 4.29
N LEU A 131 -3.44 -13.81 5.26
CA LEU A 131 -1.99 -13.77 5.01
C LEU A 131 -1.54 -14.88 4.06
N GLN A 132 -2.05 -16.11 4.23
CA GLN A 132 -1.73 -17.21 3.32
C GLN A 132 -2.23 -16.94 1.89
N CYS A 133 -3.37 -16.27 1.75
CA CYS A 133 -3.90 -15.90 0.44
C CYS A 133 -2.99 -14.91 -0.29
N ARG A 134 -2.59 -13.85 0.43
CA ARG A 134 -1.62 -12.88 -0.06
C ARG A 134 -0.30 -13.55 -0.43
N ASP A 135 0.22 -14.40 0.44
CA ASP A 135 1.52 -15.05 0.23
C ASP A 135 1.47 -16.02 -0.96
N ALA A 136 0.34 -16.69 -1.20
CA ALA A 136 0.11 -17.52 -2.39
C ALA A 136 0.17 -16.68 -3.68
N CYS A 137 -0.46 -15.51 -3.69
CA CYS A 137 -0.34 -14.57 -4.79
C CYS A 137 1.10 -14.06 -4.95
N TYR A 138 1.77 -13.70 -3.86
CA TYR A 138 3.12 -13.14 -3.93
C TYR A 138 4.13 -14.15 -4.49
N ALA A 139 3.94 -15.43 -4.18
CA ALA A 139 4.73 -16.54 -4.71
C ALA A 139 4.52 -16.78 -6.22
N ASP A 140 3.38 -16.36 -6.77
CA ASP A 140 3.08 -16.44 -8.19
C ASP A 140 3.34 -15.10 -8.89
N SER A 141 4.40 -15.04 -9.68
CA SER A 141 4.77 -13.84 -10.43
C SER A 141 3.73 -13.38 -11.46
N ALA A 142 2.82 -14.26 -11.88
CA ALA A 142 1.69 -13.91 -12.74
C ALA A 142 0.49 -13.34 -11.96
N CYS A 143 0.50 -13.46 -10.64
CA CYS A 143 -0.55 -12.90 -9.81
C CYS A 143 -0.41 -11.38 -9.70
N SER A 144 -1.52 -10.71 -10.00
CA SER A 144 -1.71 -9.25 -9.89
C SER A 144 -2.86 -8.89 -8.96
N ILE A 145 -3.69 -9.86 -8.55
CA ILE A 145 -4.83 -9.66 -7.67
C ILE A 145 -4.93 -10.88 -6.74
N TRP A 146 -5.17 -10.62 -5.47
CA TRP A 146 -5.67 -11.63 -4.55
C TRP A 146 -6.83 -11.08 -3.74
N GLU A 147 -7.74 -11.97 -3.36
CA GLU A 147 -8.93 -11.66 -2.58
C GLU A 147 -9.31 -12.85 -1.71
N HIS A 148 -9.86 -12.55 -0.53
CA HIS A 148 -10.29 -13.55 0.44
C HIS A 148 -11.73 -13.26 0.86
N SER A 149 -12.57 -14.27 0.69
CA SER A 149 -13.96 -14.32 1.12
C SER A 149 -14.10 -15.28 2.29
N THR A 150 -14.98 -14.94 3.23
CA THR A 150 -15.33 -15.83 4.35
C THR A 150 -16.13 -17.07 3.92
N GLN A 151 -16.72 -17.06 2.72
CA GLN A 151 -17.48 -18.18 2.17
C GLN A 151 -16.71 -18.91 1.08
N ASP A 152 -16.07 -18.17 0.17
CA ASP A 152 -15.44 -18.71 -1.05
C ASP A 152 -13.93 -18.94 -0.88
N GLY A 153 -13.37 -18.54 0.25
CA GLY A 153 -11.97 -18.69 0.58
C GLY A 153 -11.07 -17.75 -0.23
N CYS A 154 -9.85 -18.20 -0.49
CA CYS A 154 -8.83 -17.42 -1.17
C CYS A 154 -8.86 -17.62 -2.68
N TRP A 155 -8.86 -16.51 -3.41
CA TRP A 155 -8.70 -16.45 -4.84
C TRP A 155 -7.55 -15.53 -5.20
N TYR A 156 -6.75 -15.92 -6.18
CA TYR A 156 -5.62 -15.14 -6.64
C TYR A 156 -5.35 -15.37 -8.11
N GLY A 157 -4.73 -14.40 -8.77
CA GLY A 157 -4.37 -14.49 -10.17
C GLY A 157 -4.39 -13.13 -10.86
N TYR A 158 -4.89 -13.11 -12.09
CA TYR A 158 -5.07 -11.89 -12.87
C TYR A 158 -6.53 -11.76 -13.30
N SER A 159 -7.06 -10.54 -13.15
CA SER A 159 -8.41 -10.17 -13.59
C SER A 159 -8.48 -8.68 -13.92
N ASP A 160 -9.20 -8.38 -14.98
CA ASP A 160 -9.70 -7.06 -15.36
C ASP A 160 -11.19 -6.88 -15.03
N GLU A 161 -11.91 -7.97 -14.74
CA GLU A 161 -13.34 -7.97 -14.43
C GLU A 161 -13.58 -7.97 -12.92
N CYS A 162 -13.77 -6.79 -12.33
CA CYS A 162 -14.09 -6.64 -10.91
C CYS A 162 -15.42 -5.89 -10.70
N SER A 163 -16.39 -6.55 -10.05
CA SER A 163 -17.75 -6.00 -9.87
C SER A 163 -18.26 -6.15 -8.44
N ARG A 164 -19.19 -5.24 -8.06
CA ARG A 164 -19.97 -5.34 -6.82
C ARG A 164 -21.19 -6.26 -6.95
N SER A 165 -21.55 -6.63 -8.18
CA SER A 165 -22.70 -7.49 -8.47
C SER A 165 -22.41 -8.97 -8.29
N PHE A 166 -21.15 -9.36 -8.12
CA PHE A 166 -20.80 -10.75 -7.86
C PHE A 166 -21.20 -11.15 -6.43
N PRO A 167 -21.77 -12.34 -6.23
CA PRO A 167 -22.26 -12.77 -4.92
C PRO A 167 -21.16 -12.82 -3.86
N GLU A 168 -19.94 -13.20 -4.23
CA GLU A 168 -18.76 -13.28 -3.35
C GLU A 168 -18.33 -11.91 -2.82
N ALA A 169 -18.70 -10.83 -3.52
CA ALA A 169 -18.34 -9.48 -3.11
C ALA A 169 -18.92 -9.12 -1.73
N ALA A 170 -20.07 -9.69 -1.37
CA ALA A 170 -20.73 -9.47 -0.08
C ALA A 170 -19.96 -10.08 1.10
N THR A 171 -19.15 -11.10 0.86
CA THR A 171 -18.41 -11.87 1.87
C THR A 171 -16.90 -11.67 1.80
N MET A 172 -16.43 -10.83 0.87
CA MET A 172 -15.04 -10.40 0.77
C MET A 172 -14.60 -9.62 2.01
N VAL A 173 -13.54 -10.09 2.66
CA VAL A 173 -12.97 -9.47 3.86
C VAL A 173 -11.65 -8.75 3.60
N ALA A 174 -10.89 -9.21 2.62
CA ALA A 174 -9.60 -8.63 2.23
C ALA A 174 -9.31 -8.88 0.76
N GLY A 175 -8.47 -8.03 0.17
CA GLY A 175 -7.95 -8.22 -1.17
C GLY A 175 -7.07 -7.06 -1.57
N GLU A 176 -6.10 -7.31 -2.45
CA GLU A 176 -5.18 -6.30 -2.96
C GLU A 176 -4.88 -6.58 -4.43
N ARG A 177 -4.72 -5.49 -5.18
CA ARG A 177 -4.05 -5.49 -6.48
C ARG A 177 -2.56 -5.30 -6.22
N VAL A 178 -1.75 -6.18 -6.81
CA VAL A 178 -0.31 -6.29 -6.63
C VAL A 178 0.37 -5.76 -7.89
N ALA A 179 1.12 -4.67 -7.75
CA ALA A 179 2.05 -4.21 -8.76
C ALA A 179 3.43 -4.81 -8.47
N ARG A 180 4.13 -5.21 -9.53
CA ARG A 180 5.45 -5.84 -9.44
C ARG A 180 6.43 -5.00 -10.24
N ALA A 181 7.48 -4.53 -9.59
CA ALA A 181 8.52 -3.73 -10.24
C ALA A 181 9.91 -4.34 -10.04
N CYS A 182 10.82 -3.96 -10.92
CA CYS A 182 12.22 -4.32 -10.85
C CYS A 182 13.10 -3.08 -10.72
N GLY A 183 14.07 -3.10 -9.81
CA GLY A 183 15.11 -2.07 -9.82
C GLY A 183 15.83 -1.91 -8.49
N PRO A 184 17.04 -1.33 -8.52
CA PRO A 184 17.75 -0.92 -7.31
C PRO A 184 16.92 0.14 -6.58
N GLY A 185 16.42 -0.17 -5.39
CA GLY A 185 15.59 0.72 -4.60
C GLY A 185 14.12 0.31 -4.49
N VAL A 186 13.68 -0.75 -5.19
CA VAL A 186 12.46 -1.46 -4.79
C VAL A 186 12.78 -2.17 -3.47
N GLN A 187 12.63 -1.42 -2.38
CA GLN A 187 12.61 -1.97 -1.05
C GLN A 187 11.41 -2.90 -1.04
N THR A 188 11.65 -4.23 -1.16
CA THR A 188 10.69 -5.19 -0.65
C THR A 188 10.36 -4.69 0.73
N GLU A 189 9.10 -4.30 0.97
CA GLU A 189 8.63 -3.79 2.25
C GLU A 189 9.24 -4.69 3.33
N GLU A 190 10.34 -4.26 3.97
CA GLU A 190 11.08 -5.13 4.85
C GLU A 190 10.08 -5.40 5.96
N ALA A 191 9.60 -6.64 6.05
CA ALA A 191 8.61 -7.05 7.02
C ALA A 191 9.05 -6.46 8.35
N THR A 192 8.27 -5.50 8.86
CA THR A 192 8.74 -4.61 9.92
C THR A 192 9.23 -5.51 11.03
N ASP A 193 10.53 -5.46 11.32
CA ASP A 193 11.12 -6.42 12.24
C ASP A 193 10.61 -6.07 13.64
N TYR A 194 9.50 -6.70 14.01
CA TYR A 194 8.82 -6.46 15.27
C TYR A 194 9.76 -6.72 16.45
N ILE A 195 10.76 -7.60 16.29
CA ILE A 195 11.77 -7.84 17.32
C ILE A 195 12.62 -6.58 17.52
N LYS A 196 13.03 -5.88 16.45
CA LYS A 196 13.73 -4.60 16.56
C LYS A 196 12.83 -3.51 17.16
N VAL A 197 11.60 -3.38 16.67
CA VAL A 197 10.67 -2.34 17.16
C VAL A 197 10.34 -2.54 18.64
N PHE A 198 9.91 -3.73 19.04
CA PHE A 198 9.63 -4.04 20.44
C PHE A 198 10.90 -4.03 21.30
N GLY A 199 12.06 -4.41 20.74
CA GLY A 199 13.35 -4.32 21.40
C GLY A 199 13.71 -2.87 21.76
N ILE A 200 13.52 -1.92 20.83
CA ILE A 200 13.77 -0.49 21.07
C ILE A 200 12.78 0.05 22.11
N ILE A 201 11.48 -0.24 21.97
CA ILE A 201 10.45 0.21 22.92
C ILE A 201 10.75 -0.33 24.33
N GLY A 202 11.08 -1.62 24.44
CA GLY A 202 11.44 -2.26 25.70
C GLY A 202 12.69 -1.66 26.33
N PHE A 203 13.72 -1.36 25.53
CA PHE A 203 14.95 -0.73 26.00
C PHE A 203 14.71 0.69 26.53
N VAL A 204 13.93 1.51 25.82
CA VAL A 204 13.57 2.86 26.27
C VAL A 204 12.77 2.83 27.57
N ALA A 205 11.79 1.92 27.68
CA ALA A 205 11.01 1.75 28.91
C ALA A 205 11.89 1.33 30.10
N PHE A 206 12.85 0.43 29.88
CA PHE A 206 13.81 0.01 30.89
C PHE A 206 14.69 1.18 31.36
N LEU A 207 15.22 1.99 30.44
CA LEU A 207 16.02 3.17 30.80
C LEU A 207 15.22 4.16 31.63
N LEU A 208 13.98 4.47 31.23
CA LEU A 208 13.11 5.37 32.00
C LEU A 208 12.83 4.84 33.41
N PHE A 209 12.65 3.53 33.55
CA PHE A 209 12.48 2.89 34.86
C PHE A 209 13.76 3.03 35.72
N CYS A 210 14.94 2.76 35.15
CA CYS A 210 16.22 2.94 35.85
C CYS A 210 16.43 4.40 36.29
N PHE A 211 16.14 5.37 35.43
CA PHE A 211 16.20 6.79 35.80
C PHE A 211 15.24 7.15 36.93
N GLY A 212 14.02 6.61 36.91
CA GLY A 212 13.04 6.80 37.99
C GLY A 212 13.55 6.26 39.33
N VAL A 213 14.11 5.05 39.34
CA VAL A 213 14.68 4.43 40.56
C VAL A 213 15.87 5.23 41.08
N LEU A 214 16.77 5.68 40.20
CA LEU A 214 17.91 6.52 40.59
C LEU A 214 17.45 7.87 41.16
N ALA A 215 16.46 8.52 40.56
CA ALA A 215 15.93 9.79 41.05
C ALA A 215 15.30 9.65 42.45
N VAL A 216 14.50 8.60 42.68
CA VAL A 216 13.90 8.31 43.99
C VAL A 216 14.98 7.94 45.01
N GLY A 217 15.98 7.14 44.63
CA GLY A 217 17.11 6.78 45.49
C GLY A 217 17.92 8.01 45.93
N CYS A 218 18.25 8.91 44.99
CA CYS A 218 18.94 10.17 45.29
C CYS A 218 18.13 11.10 46.19
N ALA A 219 16.81 11.19 46.00
CA ALA A 219 15.92 11.97 46.86
C ALA A 219 15.87 11.40 48.30
N ALA A 220 15.86 10.08 48.45
CA ALA A 220 15.88 9.43 49.76
C ALA A 220 17.20 9.68 50.52
N LEU A 221 18.34 9.68 49.82
CA LEU A 221 19.66 9.95 50.43
C LEU A 221 19.83 11.41 50.84
N THR A 222 19.31 12.36 50.05
CA THR A 222 19.39 13.79 50.36
C THR A 222 18.41 14.22 51.46
N GLY A 223 17.26 13.55 51.61
CA GLY A 223 16.32 13.79 52.71
C GLY A 223 16.90 13.51 54.11
N SER A 224 17.96 12.70 54.22
CA SER A 224 18.67 12.47 55.48
C SER A 224 19.55 13.66 55.90
N ALA A 225 20.07 14.43 54.93
CA ALA A 225 20.92 15.59 55.19
C ALA A 225 20.12 16.80 55.71
N ASP A 226 18.88 16.99 55.25
CA ASP A 226 18.03 18.11 55.73
C ASP A 226 17.51 17.89 57.16
N SER A 227 17.38 16.63 57.60
CA SER A 227 17.04 16.34 59.00
C SER A 227 18.17 16.73 59.97
N TYR A 228 19.44 16.72 59.52
CA TYR A 228 20.58 17.21 60.30
C TYR A 228 20.67 18.75 60.34
N LYS A 229 20.27 19.45 59.26
CA LYS A 229 20.20 20.93 59.27
C LYS A 229 19.04 21.46 60.11
N LYS A 230 17.91 20.75 60.17
CA LYS A 230 16.74 21.16 60.98
C LYS A 230 16.97 21.02 62.49
N SER A 231 17.88 20.16 62.95
CA SER A 231 18.30 20.14 64.36
C SER A 231 19.26 21.27 64.71
N LEU A 232 20.07 21.76 63.76
CA LEU A 232 20.96 22.91 63.99
C LEU A 232 20.23 24.25 64.00
N SER A 233 19.11 24.38 63.27
CA SER A 233 18.33 25.63 63.21
C SER A 233 17.30 25.79 64.33
N ARG A 234 17.06 24.77 65.17
CA ARG A 234 16.10 24.84 66.28
C ARG A 234 16.63 25.58 67.52
N GLY A 235 17.85 26.12 67.46
CA GLY A 235 18.43 26.95 68.52
C GLY A 235 18.33 28.47 68.29
N GLN A 236 17.76 28.95 67.18
CA GLN A 236 17.90 30.38 66.82
C GLN A 236 16.68 31.00 66.13
N THR A 237 15.47 30.61 66.51
CA THR A 237 14.23 31.29 66.08
C THR A 237 13.17 31.22 67.17
N GLU A 238 13.52 31.69 68.37
CA GLU A 238 12.59 32.28 69.33
C GLU A 238 12.90 33.78 69.35
N ASP A 239 12.45 34.54 68.35
CA ASP A 239 12.32 36.01 68.37
C ASP A 239 12.19 36.54 66.94
N LEU A 240 11.03 36.33 66.30
CA LEU A 240 10.47 37.33 65.39
C LEU A 240 9.00 37.01 65.13
N GLU A 241 8.22 37.11 66.21
CA GLU A 241 6.78 37.24 66.15
C GLU A 241 6.42 38.66 65.68
N ARG A 242 5.36 38.75 64.86
CA ARG A 242 4.60 39.95 64.46
C ARG A 242 5.16 40.78 63.31
N LEU A 243 4.41 40.79 62.20
CA LEU A 243 3.53 41.92 61.81
C LEU A 243 2.68 41.53 60.57
N PRO A 244 1.63 42.30 60.23
CA PRO A 244 0.33 41.76 59.83
C PRO A 244 0.08 41.73 58.32
N GLU A 245 -0.97 40.97 58.00
CA GLU A 245 -1.63 40.84 56.71
C GLU A 245 -2.01 42.20 56.09
N HIS A 246 -1.82 42.30 54.77
CA HIS A 246 -2.61 43.18 53.91
C HIS A 246 -3.04 42.44 52.63
N PRO A 247 -4.24 42.74 52.09
CA PRO A 247 -4.89 41.95 51.06
C PRO A 247 -4.69 42.53 49.65
N THR A 248 -5.36 41.87 48.69
CA THR A 248 -5.78 42.31 47.34
C THR A 248 -4.82 42.10 46.15
N ARG A 249 -5.18 41.16 45.26
CA ARG A 249 -5.47 41.35 43.81
C ARG A 249 -5.56 39.96 43.13
N ALA A 250 -6.69 39.53 42.59
CA ALA A 250 -7.40 39.97 41.38
C ALA A 250 -6.84 39.37 40.06
N VAL A 251 -7.70 38.55 39.41
CA VAL A 251 -7.85 38.32 37.94
C VAL A 251 -6.67 37.53 37.32
N ILE A 252 -6.85 36.46 36.53
CA ILE A 252 -7.37 36.45 35.15
C ILE A 252 -8.03 35.12 34.80
N ASP A 253 -9.26 35.24 34.29
CA ASP A 253 -10.08 34.22 33.65
C ASP A 253 -9.71 34.15 32.16
N ALA A 254 -9.26 32.99 31.66
CA ALA A 254 -8.84 32.80 30.27
C ALA A 254 -9.88 31.97 29.50
N LYS A 255 -10.89 32.71 29.03
CA LYS A 255 -11.53 32.68 27.71
C LYS A 255 -11.47 31.40 26.86
N SER A 256 -12.67 30.91 26.58
CA SER A 256 -13.07 29.98 25.53
C SER A 256 -12.54 30.31 24.12
N MET A 257 -12.32 29.25 23.33
CA MET A 257 -12.32 29.33 21.86
C MET A 257 -13.14 28.16 21.26
N PRO A 258 -14.17 28.46 20.44
CA PRO A 258 -14.77 27.51 19.51
C PRO A 258 -14.07 27.59 18.15
N LYS A 259 -13.79 26.44 17.51
CA LYS A 259 -13.47 26.38 16.08
C LYS A 259 -14.59 25.65 15.35
N SER A 260 -15.58 26.42 14.90
CA SER A 260 -16.45 26.04 13.80
C SER A 260 -15.77 26.45 12.48
N MET A 261 -15.57 25.47 11.59
CA MET A 261 -15.13 25.69 10.22
C MET A 261 -16.37 25.64 9.30
N PRO A 262 -16.58 26.64 8.41
CA PRO A 262 -17.63 26.57 7.41
C PRO A 262 -17.22 25.67 6.23
N ARG A 263 -18.10 24.72 5.89
CA ARG A 263 -18.09 23.98 4.62
C ARG A 263 -18.36 24.97 3.48
N GLN A 264 -17.38 25.17 2.60
CA GLN A 264 -17.61 25.80 1.31
C GLN A 264 -18.44 24.86 0.42
N ALA A 265 -19.58 25.37 -0.03
CA ALA A 265 -20.38 24.77 -1.08
C ALA A 265 -19.67 24.97 -2.43
N GLY A 266 -19.17 23.88 -3.01
CA GLY A 266 -18.67 23.84 -4.37
C GLY A 266 -19.84 23.83 -5.35
N VAL A 267 -19.98 24.92 -6.08
CA VAL A 267 -20.85 25.12 -7.24
C VAL A 267 -20.41 24.15 -8.34
N TYR A 268 -21.25 23.15 -8.66
CA TYR A 268 -21.10 22.38 -9.89
C TYR A 268 -21.89 23.05 -11.02
N GLY A 269 -21.13 23.63 -11.94
CA GLY A 269 -21.63 24.23 -13.17
C GLY A 269 -22.20 23.19 -14.12
N HIS A 270 -23.43 23.46 -14.52
CA HIS A 270 -24.11 22.95 -15.69
C HIS A 270 -23.26 23.14 -16.96
N TYR A 271 -22.95 22.07 -17.68
CA TYR A 271 -22.72 22.14 -19.13
C TYR A 271 -23.61 21.12 -19.81
N GLY A 272 -24.71 21.62 -20.36
CA GLY A 272 -25.45 20.91 -21.39
C GLY A 272 -24.68 21.06 -22.70
N HIS A 273 -24.38 19.94 -23.35
CA HIS A 273 -24.13 19.97 -24.79
C HIS A 273 -25.19 19.15 -25.50
N ARG A 274 -25.91 19.88 -26.33
CA ARG A 274 -27.02 19.45 -27.18
C ARG A 274 -26.47 19.35 -28.60
N ARG A 275 -26.94 18.31 -29.31
CA ARG A 275 -27.06 18.14 -30.78
C ARG A 275 -25.84 17.58 -31.55
N PRO A 276 -26.08 17.10 -32.79
CA PRO A 276 -27.34 16.61 -33.40
C PRO A 276 -27.43 15.08 -33.41
#